data_AF-A0A445N404-F1
#
_entry.id   AF-A0A445N404-F1
#
_cell.length_a   1.000
_cell.length_b   1.000
_cell.length_c   1.000
_cell.angle_alpha   90.00
_cell.angle_beta   90.00
_cell.angle_gamma   90.00
#
_symmetry.space_group_name_H-M   'P 1'
#
loop_
_entity.id
_entity.type
_entity.pdbx_description
1 polymer ?
#
loop_
_entity_poly.entity_id
_entity_poly.type
_entity_poly.pdbx_seq_one_letter_code
_entity_poly.pdbx_strand_id
1 'polypeptide(L)'
;MTTHSHRFVETYDGLVGFGLDRKTDEATLICYLQKFSDDDLAALIMPRLTETEMEGLFDQINRLMKNHMSEEEYHKYFLKDV
;
A
#
# COMPACT_ATOMS: atom_id res chain seq x y z
N MET A 1 5.07 -20.82 0.10
CA MET A 1 4.73 -19.77 1.07
C MET A 1 4.45 -18.51 0.28
N THR A 2 3.40 -17.77 0.60
CA THR A 2 3.14 -16.47 -0.06
C THR A 2 4.19 -15.46 0.41
N THR A 3 4.82 -14.76 -0.52
CA THR A 3 5.90 -13.80 -0.21
C THR A 3 5.37 -12.48 0.38
N HIS A 4 4.09 -12.18 0.14
CA HIS A 4 3.41 -10.98 0.65
C HIS A 4 2.48 -11.32 1.83
N SER A 5 2.36 -10.39 2.77
CA SER A 5 1.63 -10.58 4.04
C SER A 5 0.93 -9.28 4.47
N HIS A 6 -0.39 -9.33 4.58
CA HIS A 6 -1.25 -8.20 4.99
C HIS A 6 -1.86 -8.46 6.38
N ARG A 7 -1.04 -8.40 7.43
CA ARG A 7 -1.48 -8.73 8.79
C ARG A 7 -1.97 -7.53 9.60
N PHE A 8 -1.51 -6.33 9.26
CA PHE A 8 -1.77 -5.14 10.08
C PHE A 8 -3.27 -4.84 10.14
N VAL A 9 -3.96 -4.93 9.01
CA VAL A 9 -5.41 -4.71 8.90
C VAL A 9 -6.23 -5.67 9.77
N GLU A 10 -5.73 -6.88 10.00
CA GLU A 10 -6.42 -7.90 10.81
C GLU A 10 -6.11 -7.79 12.31
N THR A 11 -4.95 -7.24 12.66
CA THR A 11 -4.48 -7.21 14.05
C THR A 11 -4.54 -5.83 14.71
N TYR A 12 -4.69 -4.75 13.93
CA TYR A 12 -4.76 -3.40 14.46
C TYR A 12 -6.12 -3.14 15.10
N ASP A 13 -6.12 -2.84 16.39
CA ASP A 13 -7.30 -2.59 17.23
C ASP A 13 -7.50 -1.11 17.59
N GLY A 14 -6.62 -0.24 17.08
CA GLY A 14 -6.68 1.20 17.30
C GLY A 14 -7.70 1.92 16.39
N LEU A 15 -7.78 3.24 16.56
CA LEU A 15 -8.66 4.06 15.74
C LEU A 15 -8.18 4.09 14.28
N VAL A 16 -9.13 3.95 13.36
CA VAL A 16 -8.96 4.21 11.93
C VAL A 16 -9.68 5.52 11.62
N GLY A 17 -8.92 6.56 11.33
CA GLY A 17 -9.42 7.92 11.08
C GLY A 17 -8.30 8.84 10.62
N PHE A 18 -8.49 9.51 9.49
CA PHE A 18 -7.50 10.40 8.89
C PHE A 18 -7.75 11.87 9.27
N GLY A 19 -6.70 12.62 9.59
CA GLY A 19 -6.74 14.04 9.96
C GLY A 19 -6.73 14.33 11.46
N LEU A 20 -6.47 13.34 12.31
CA LEU A 20 -6.44 13.50 13.77
C LEU A 20 -5.03 13.78 14.28
N ASP A 21 -4.12 12.84 14.03
CA ASP A 21 -2.71 12.94 14.37
C ASP A 21 -1.89 12.03 13.46
N ARG A 22 -0.58 12.30 13.39
CA ARG A 22 0.34 11.61 12.48
C ARG A 22 0.33 10.09 12.63
N LYS A 23 0.26 9.57 13.87
CA LYS A 23 0.32 8.14 14.14
C LYS A 23 -0.98 7.46 13.71
N THR A 24 -2.12 8.08 14.01
CA THR A 24 -3.42 7.57 13.57
C THR A 24 -3.57 7.63 12.05
N ASP A 25 -3.04 8.68 11.41
CA ASP A 25 -3.02 8.80 9.95
C ASP A 25 -2.17 7.70 9.29
N GLU A 26 -0.99 7.41 9.85
CA GLU A 26 -0.12 6.32 9.38
C GLU A 26 -0.81 4.96 9.50
N ALA A 27 -1.41 4.65 10.66
CA ALA A 27 -2.15 3.41 10.86
C ALA A 27 -3.34 3.29 9.90
N THR A 28 -4.06 4.40 9.69
CA THR A 28 -5.17 4.46 8.74
C THR A 28 -4.71 4.18 7.32
N LEU A 29 -3.62 4.79 6.87
CA LEU A 29 -3.06 4.56 5.53
C LEU A 29 -2.59 3.11 5.36
N ILE A 30 -1.96 2.50 6.37
CA ILE A 30 -1.56 1.08 6.30
C ILE A 30 -2.80 0.18 6.15
N CYS A 31 -3.84 0.41 6.96
CA CYS A 31 -5.10 -0.33 6.85
C CYS A 31 -5.73 -0.19 5.47
N TYR A 32 -5.81 1.04 4.93
CA TYR A 32 -6.38 1.29 3.61
C TYR A 32 -5.58 0.62 2.49
N LEU A 33 -4.25 0.72 2.53
CA LEU A 33 -3.39 0.09 1.52
C LEU A 33 -3.52 -1.43 1.54
N GLN A 34 -3.58 -2.06 2.72
CA GLN A 34 -3.76 -3.51 2.83
C GLN A 34 -5.15 -3.97 2.36
N LYS A 35 -6.22 -3.22 2.68
CA LYS A 35 -7.57 -3.52 2.17
C LYS A 35 -7.65 -3.30 0.67
N PHE A 36 -7.01 -2.26 0.15
CA PHE A 36 -7.01 -1.93 -1.28
C PHE A 36 -6.27 -2.98 -2.12
N SER A 37 -5.18 -3.55 -1.57
CA SER A 37 -4.41 -4.60 -2.22
C SER A 37 -5.00 -6.00 -2.05
N ASP A 38 -6.18 -6.14 -1.46
CA ASP A 38 -6.89 -7.41 -1.40
C ASP A 38 -7.21 -7.91 -2.81
N ASP A 39 -7.01 -9.21 -3.06
CA ASP A 39 -7.10 -9.79 -4.40
C ASP A 39 -8.51 -9.62 -5.02
N ASP A 40 -9.57 -9.78 -4.22
CA ASP A 40 -10.95 -9.66 -4.71
C ASP A 40 -11.29 -8.20 -5.02
N LEU A 41 -10.84 -7.26 -4.17
CA LEU A 41 -11.06 -5.83 -4.42
C LEU A 41 -10.24 -5.33 -5.61
N ALA A 42 -8.99 -5.76 -5.75
CA ALA A 42 -8.14 -5.43 -6.89
C ALA A 42 -8.77 -5.93 -8.20
N ALA A 43 -9.21 -7.20 -8.24
CA ALA A 43 -9.90 -7.76 -9.39
C ALA A 43 -11.19 -7.00 -9.76
N LEU A 44 -11.89 -6.45 -8.77
CA LEU A 44 -13.10 -5.65 -8.98
C LEU A 44 -12.80 -4.24 -9.49
N ILE A 45 -11.79 -3.57 -8.95
CA ILE A 45 -11.56 -2.14 -9.16
C ILE A 45 -10.62 -1.84 -10.33
N MET A 46 -9.59 -2.66 -10.57
CA MET A 46 -8.60 -2.43 -11.63
C MET A 46 -9.24 -2.27 -13.02
N PRO A 47 -10.23 -3.10 -13.44
CA PRO A 47 -10.89 -2.92 -14.73
C PRO A 47 -11.76 -1.66 -14.85
N ARG A 48 -12.04 -0.98 -13.74
CA ARG A 48 -12.88 0.23 -13.69
C ARG A 48 -12.08 1.52 -13.74
N LEU A 49 -10.77 1.45 -13.49
CA LEU A 49 -9.89 2.62 -13.55
C LEU A 49 -9.68 3.03 -15.01
N THR A 50 -9.74 4.33 -15.24
CA THR A 50 -9.27 4.94 -16.49
C THR A 50 -7.75 4.86 -16.60
N GLU A 51 -7.22 5.03 -17.81
CA GLU A 51 -5.77 5.06 -18.04
C GLU A 51 -5.06 6.12 -17.17
N THR A 52 -5.64 7.32 -17.08
CA THR A 52 -5.12 8.40 -16.23
C THR A 52 -5.12 8.04 -14.73
N GLU A 53 -6.13 7.32 -14.25
CA GLU A 53 -6.15 6.87 -12.85
C GLU A 53 -5.11 5.78 -12.58
N MET A 54 -4.91 4.86 -13.53
CA MET A 54 -3.86 3.84 -13.44
C MET A 54 -2.46 4.46 -13.43
N GLU A 55 -2.18 5.39 -14.34
CA GLU A 55 -0.91 6.14 -14.38
C GLU A 55 -0.69 6.93 -13.09
N GLY A 56 -1.71 7.65 -12.62
CA GLY A 56 -1.63 8.42 -11.38
C GLY A 56 -1.34 7.56 -10.15
N LEU A 57 -1.96 6.37 -10.05
CA LEU A 57 -1.69 5.42 -8.98
C LEU A 57 -0.26 4.87 -9.06
N PHE A 58 0.17 4.46 -10.25
CA PHE A 58 1.52 3.94 -10.49
C PHE A 58 2.58 4.99 -10.14
N ASP A 59 2.42 6.23 -10.60
CA ASP A 59 3.36 7.32 -10.36
C ASP A 59 3.42 7.68 -8.87
N GLN A 60 2.27 7.71 -8.19
CA GLN A 60 2.21 8.01 -6.77
C GLN A 60 2.98 6.97 -5.94
N ILE A 61 2.77 5.67 -6.19
CA ILE A 61 3.45 4.59 -5.46
C ILE A 61 4.96 4.61 -5.75
N ASN A 62 5.35 4.72 -7.03
CA ASN A 62 6.76 4.76 -7.42
C ASN A 62 7.50 5.97 -6.87
N ARG A 63 6.88 7.15 -6.87
CA ARG A 63 7.50 8.36 -6.33
C ARG A 63 7.78 8.22 -4.83
N LEU A 64 6.88 7.62 -4.07
CA LEU A 64 7.10 7.39 -2.64
C LEU A 64 8.27 6.44 -2.39
N MET A 65 8.36 5.34 -3.14
CA MET A 65 9.49 4.41 -3.02
C MET A 65 10.81 5.09 -3.39
N LYS A 66 10.87 5.80 -4.53
CA LYS A 66 12.08 6.52 -4.97
C LYS A 66 12.56 7.57 -3.98
N ASN A 67 11.64 8.24 -3.29
CA ASN A 67 11.99 9.32 -2.35
C ASN A 67 12.43 8.80 -0.98
N HIS A 68 12.05 7.57 -0.60
CA HIS A 68 12.16 7.09 0.78
C HIS A 68 12.87 5.75 0.94
N MET A 69 13.31 5.11 -0.15
CA MET A 69 14.04 3.84 -0.12
C MET A 69 15.38 3.97 -0.83
N SER A 70 16.41 3.35 -0.26
CA SER A 70 17.63 3.00 -0.99
C SER A 70 17.37 1.87 -2.00
N GLU A 71 18.31 1.66 -2.92
CA GLU A 71 18.27 0.55 -3.87
C GLU A 71 18.20 -0.81 -3.17
N GLU A 72 19.02 -1.01 -2.12
CA GLU A 72 19.01 -2.24 -1.32
C GLU A 72 17.65 -2.47 -0.64
N GLU A 73 17.05 -1.43 -0.06
CA GLU A 73 15.72 -1.53 0.56
C GLU A 73 14.63 -1.84 -0.48
N TYR A 74 14.72 -1.27 -1.68
CA TYR A 74 13.77 -1.54 -2.76
C TYR A 74 13.81 -3.02 -3.18
N HIS A 75 15.00 -3.57 -3.42
CA HIS A 75 15.18 -4.98 -3.71
C HIS A 75 14.67 -5.87 -2.57
N LYS A 76 15.11 -5.59 -1.34
CA LYS A 76 14.77 -6.40 -0.17
C LYS A 76 13.27 -6.38 0.16
N TYR A 77 12.64 -5.21 0.16
CA TYR A 77 11.29 -5.06 0.69
C TYR A 77 10.20 -5.08 -0.37
N PHE A 78 10.43 -4.50 -1.54
CA PHE A 78 9.44 -4.44 -2.62
C PHE A 78 9.57 -5.61 -3.59
N LEU A 79 10.75 -5.81 -4.18
CA LEU A 79 10.96 -6.87 -5.18
C LEU A 79 11.15 -8.27 -4.58
N LYS A 80 11.58 -8.36 -3.31
CA LYS A 80 11.74 -9.62 -2.54
C LYS A 80 12.80 -10.57 -3.12
N ASP A 81 13.87 -10.04 -3.68
CA ASP A 81 14.84 -10.75 -4.51
C ASP A 81 16.29 -10.68 -3.99
N VAL A 82 16.46 -10.66 -2.66
CA VAL A 82 17.76 -10.78 -1.95
C VAL A 82 17.90 -12.14 -1.29
#